data_AF-A0A5W5JQ47-F1
#
_entry.id   AF-A0A5W5JQ47-F1
#
_cell.length_a   1.000
_cell.length_b   1.000
_cell.length_c   1.000
_cell.angle_alpha   90.00
_cell.angle_beta   90.00
_cell.angle_gamma   90.00
#
_symmetry.space_group_name_H-M   'P 1'
#
loop_
_entity.id
_entity.type
_entity.pdbx_description
1 polymer ?
#
loop_
_entity_poly.entity_id
_entity_poly.type
_entity_poly.pdbx_seq_one_letter_code
_entity_poly.pdbx_strand_id
1 'polypeptide(L)'
;MKRCPFYRRPGKQGKFTGLKERVIWMINKRGRPVTGTEIAEAFGVTLAELNLVAGNITRGSGLVAKIVASEKWITESGHVDRHFALVEPAKVVLPKNSKTRLFTRKSVAYSSKQMRQQCIEKAARRKRLIAAGLYIDEFEAVL
;
A
#
# COMPACT_ATOMS: atom_id res chain seq x y z
N MET A 1 -9.82 -7.38 7.55
CA MET A 1 -9.42 -6.46 6.45
C MET A 1 -8.04 -6.88 5.92
N LYS A 2 -7.88 -7.16 4.61
CA LYS A 2 -6.55 -7.46 4.01
C LYS A 2 -5.60 -6.29 4.29
N ARG A 3 -4.35 -6.57 4.72
CA ARG A 3 -3.35 -5.55 5.09
C ARG A 3 -2.97 -4.71 3.86
N CYS A 4 -3.64 -3.57 3.67
CA CYS A 4 -3.38 -2.63 2.59
C CYS A 4 -1.91 -2.14 2.66
N PRO A 5 -1.14 -2.16 1.55
CA PRO A 5 0.27 -1.71 1.53
C PRO A 5 0.49 -0.29 2.03
N PHE A 6 -0.56 0.54 2.00
CA PHE A 6 -0.59 1.88 2.58
C PHE A 6 -0.16 1.90 4.05
N TYR A 7 -0.54 0.91 4.85
CA TYR A 7 -0.21 0.84 6.28
C TYR A 7 1.21 0.29 6.58
N ARG A 8 2.00 -0.05 5.56
CA ARG A 8 3.26 -0.79 5.75
C ARG A 8 4.53 0.06 5.76
N ARG A 9 4.51 1.29 5.24
CA ARG A 9 5.76 2.06 5.04
C ARG A 9 5.80 3.34 5.86
N PRO A 10 6.44 3.31 7.03
CA PRO A 10 6.87 4.53 7.70
C PRO A 10 7.99 5.21 6.90
N GLY A 11 7.71 6.30 6.19
CA GLY A 11 8.72 7.03 5.40
C GLY A 11 9.80 7.71 6.24
N LYS A 12 9.44 8.36 7.35
CA LYS A 12 10.36 8.95 8.34
C LYS A 12 10.24 8.22 9.67
N GLN A 13 11.37 7.94 10.32
CA GLN A 13 11.41 7.37 11.67
C GLN A 13 11.34 8.47 12.74
N GLY A 14 10.57 8.23 13.81
CA GLY A 14 10.29 9.18 14.89
C GLY A 14 8.93 8.94 15.58
N LYS A 15 8.54 9.81 16.52
CA LYS A 15 7.28 9.68 17.28
C LYS A 15 6.02 9.74 16.38
N PHE A 16 6.07 10.53 15.30
CA PHE A 16 4.97 10.73 14.34
C PHE A 16 5.10 9.88 13.07
N THR A 17 5.84 8.79 13.15
CA THR A 17 6.01 7.88 12.03
C THR A 17 4.68 7.28 11.58
N GLY A 18 4.35 7.46 10.29
CA GLY A 18 3.09 6.99 9.71
C GLY A 18 1.86 7.66 10.33
N LEU A 19 1.98 8.91 10.78
CA LEU A 19 0.92 9.65 11.48
C LEU A 19 -0.42 9.57 10.75
N LYS A 20 -0.43 9.87 9.45
CA LYS A 20 -1.66 9.91 8.65
C LYS A 20 -2.28 8.52 8.52
N GLU A 21 -1.47 7.50 8.24
CA GLU A 21 -1.88 6.10 8.11
C GLU A 21 -2.46 5.56 9.42
N ARG A 22 -1.83 5.88 10.55
CA ARG A 22 -2.26 5.46 11.89
C ARG A 22 -3.55 6.16 12.31
N VAL A 23 -3.71 7.45 12.02
CA VAL A 23 -4.97 8.18 12.27
C VAL A 23 -6.11 7.59 11.44
N ILE A 24 -5.88 7.29 10.16
CA ILE A 24 -6.87 6.61 9.30
C ILE A 24 -7.23 5.24 9.86
N TRP A 25 -6.26 4.49 10.36
CA TRP A 25 -6.51 3.20 10.99
C TRP A 25 -7.35 3.34 12.27
N MET A 26 -7.08 4.34 13.11
CA MET A 26 -7.87 4.58 14.32
C MET A 26 -9.33 4.94 13.98
N ILE A 27 -9.55 5.81 13.00
CA ILE A 27 -10.91 6.16 12.53
C ILE A 27 -11.64 4.92 12.03
N ASN A 28 -11.00 4.10 11.19
CA ASN A 28 -11.60 2.87 10.66
C ASN A 28 -11.85 1.82 11.75
N LYS A 29 -10.94 1.66 12.71
CA LYS A 29 -11.09 0.70 13.81
C LYS A 29 -12.21 1.10 14.75
N ARG A 30 -12.38 2.39 15.01
CA ARG A 30 -13.41 2.93 15.92
C ARG A 30 -14.75 3.15 15.21
N GLY A 31 -14.77 3.23 13.88
CA GLY A 31 -15.99 3.49 13.10
C GLY A 31 -16.58 4.90 13.30
N ARG A 32 -15.81 5.81 13.92
CA ARG A 32 -16.25 7.18 14.25
C ARG A 32 -15.10 8.18 14.09
N PRO A 33 -15.39 9.48 13.97
CA PRO A 33 -14.37 10.52 14.08
C PRO A 33 -13.60 10.42 15.40
N VAL A 34 -12.32 10.73 15.34
CA VAL A 34 -11.41 10.72 16.50
C VAL A 34 -11.04 12.14 16.88
N THR A 35 -10.84 12.40 18.17
CA THR A 35 -10.35 13.71 18.65
C THR A 35 -8.83 13.78 18.57
N GLY A 36 -8.27 14.99 18.54
CA GLY A 36 -6.84 15.19 18.69
C GLY A 36 -6.32 14.69 20.04
N THR A 37 -7.12 14.77 21.11
CA THR A 37 -6.76 14.20 22.41
C THR A 37 -6.58 12.68 22.35
N GLU A 38 -7.53 11.97 21.73
CA GLU A 38 -7.43 10.51 21.53
C GLU A 38 -6.23 10.12 20.66
N ILE A 39 -5.90 10.95 19.67
CA ILE A 39 -4.71 10.77 18.84
C ILE A 39 -3.46 11.00 19.69
N ALA A 40 -3.39 12.06 20.49
CA ALA A 40 -2.21 12.39 21.28
C ALA A 40 -1.87 11.26 22.27
N GLU A 41 -2.89 10.72 22.95
CA GLU A 41 -2.77 9.56 23.84
C GLU A 41 -2.25 8.32 23.10
N ALA A 42 -2.80 7.99 21.93
CA ALA A 42 -2.39 6.82 21.15
C ALA A 42 -0.95 6.88 20.61
N PHE A 43 -0.37 8.08 20.57
CA PHE A 43 1.01 8.31 20.16
C PHE A 43 1.95 8.59 21.35
N GLY A 44 1.42 8.70 22.58
CA GLY A 44 2.21 9.04 23.77
C GLY A 44 2.82 10.44 23.71
N VAL A 45 2.11 11.39 23.10
CA VAL A 45 2.55 12.78 22.93
C VAL A 45 1.55 13.73 23.58
N THR A 46 1.98 14.95 23.85
CA THR A 46 1.08 15.99 24.34
C THR A 46 0.18 16.53 23.21
N LEU A 47 -0.98 17.07 23.58
CA LEU A 47 -1.89 17.70 22.60
C LEU A 47 -1.23 18.93 21.93
N ALA A 48 -0.35 19.64 22.64
CA ALA A 48 0.44 20.74 22.10
C ALA A 48 1.42 20.27 21.00
N GLU A 49 2.18 19.19 21.25
CA GLU A 49 3.07 18.59 20.25
C GLU A 49 2.30 18.08 19.03
N LEU A 50 1.13 17.47 19.24
CA LEU A 50 0.28 17.03 18.14
C LEU A 50 -0.22 18.22 17.31
N ASN A 51 -0.60 19.33 17.95
CA ASN A 51 -1.11 20.52 17.26
C ASN A 51 -0.08 21.15 16.31
N LEU A 52 1.22 21.07 16.61
CA LEU A 52 2.31 21.52 15.72
C LEU A 52 2.33 20.72 14.41
N VAL A 53 1.95 19.44 14.46
CA VAL A 53 2.02 18.50 13.32
C VAL A 53 0.63 18.24 12.71
N ALA A 54 -0.45 18.66 13.37
CA ALA A 54 -1.83 18.40 12.95
C ALA A 54 -2.14 18.89 11.52
N GLY A 55 -1.49 19.97 11.07
CA GLY A 55 -1.60 20.45 9.69
C GLY A 55 -1.13 19.44 8.64
N ASN A 56 -0.21 18.53 8.99
CA ASN A 56 0.26 17.47 8.08
C ASN A 56 -0.76 16.33 7.93
N ILE A 57 -1.70 16.18 8.87
CA ILE A 57 -2.76 15.15 8.82
C ILE A 57 -3.74 15.47 7.68
N THR A 58 -4.14 16.74 7.58
CA THR A 58 -5.09 17.22 6.56
C THR A 58 -4.41 17.60 5.24
N ARG A 59 -3.07 17.67 5.19
CA ARG A 59 -2.31 18.04 3.99
C ARG A 59 -2.40 16.99 2.88
N GLY A 60 -2.39 17.47 1.64
CA GLY A 60 -2.28 16.67 0.41
C GLY A 60 -3.59 16.54 -0.38
N SER A 61 -3.48 16.10 -1.63
CA SER A 61 -4.59 16.03 -2.60
C SER A 61 -5.64 14.95 -2.34
N GLY A 62 -5.46 14.12 -1.30
CA GLY A 62 -6.43 13.07 -0.94
C GLY A 62 -6.50 11.90 -1.92
N LEU A 63 -5.48 11.69 -2.77
CA LEU A 63 -5.46 10.61 -3.77
C LEU A 63 -5.77 9.22 -3.18
N VAL A 64 -5.18 8.90 -2.02
CA VAL A 64 -5.35 7.60 -1.35
C VAL A 64 -6.45 7.68 -0.29
N ALA A 65 -6.44 8.71 0.56
CA ALA A 65 -7.42 8.95 1.60
C ALA A 65 -7.46 10.44 1.97
N LYS A 66 -8.65 10.98 2.21
CA LYS A 66 -8.87 12.38 2.58
C LYS A 66 -9.43 12.48 4.00
N ILE A 67 -8.70 13.17 4.87
CA ILE A 67 -9.10 13.46 6.25
C ILE A 67 -9.53 14.92 6.31
N VAL A 68 -10.69 15.18 6.90
CA VAL A 68 -11.20 16.53 7.17
C VAL A 68 -11.16 16.75 8.68
N ALA A 69 -10.71 17.94 9.06
CA ALA A 69 -10.77 18.41 10.43
C ALA A 69 -12.04 19.24 10.65
N SER A 70 -12.71 19.06 11.79
CA SER A 70 -13.82 19.91 12.21
C SER A 70 -13.35 21.29 12.67
N GLU A 71 -14.32 22.12 13.06
CA GLU A 71 -14.07 23.32 13.84
C GLU A 71 -13.27 23.02 15.10
N LYS A 72 -12.46 24.00 15.50
CA LYS A 72 -11.57 23.94 16.67
C LYS A 72 -12.36 24.35 17.91
N TRP A 73 -12.20 23.62 19.00
CA TRP A 73 -12.69 24.05 20.31
C TRP A 73 -11.56 24.02 21.35
N ILE A 74 -11.78 24.68 22.48
CA ILE A 74 -10.83 24.70 23.60
C ILE A 74 -11.32 23.68 24.62
N THR A 75 -10.47 22.73 24.96
CA THR A 75 -10.74 21.74 26.01
C THR A 75 -10.55 22.36 27.40
N GLU A 76 -11.10 21.74 28.44
CA GLU A 76 -10.94 22.15 29.85
C GLU A 76 -9.46 22.32 30.28
N SER A 77 -8.53 21.63 29.62
CA SER A 77 -7.08 21.77 29.80
C SER A 77 -6.47 23.02 29.13
N GLY A 78 -7.28 23.90 28.53
CA GLY A 78 -6.84 25.12 27.85
C GLY A 78 -6.18 24.88 26.48
N HIS A 79 -6.16 23.64 26.00
CA HIS A 79 -5.59 23.28 24.71
C HIS A 79 -6.64 23.18 23.61
N VAL A 80 -6.25 23.56 22.39
CA VAL A 80 -7.14 23.52 21.22
C VAL A 80 -7.23 22.09 20.70
N ASP A 81 -8.45 21.56 20.58
CA ASP A 81 -8.73 20.25 19.98
C ASP A 81 -9.65 20.38 18.75
N ARG A 82 -9.69 19.32 17.94
CA ARG A 82 -10.57 19.18 16.77
C ARG A 82 -10.87 17.71 16.49
N HIS A 83 -11.99 17.44 15.84
CA HIS A 83 -12.31 16.10 15.33
C HIS A 83 -11.65 15.87 13.97
N PHE A 84 -11.20 14.65 13.75
CA PHE A 84 -10.69 14.16 12.48
C PHE A 84 -11.63 13.09 11.94
N ALA A 85 -12.23 13.36 10.80
CA ALA A 85 -13.13 12.45 10.10
C ALA A 85 -12.54 12.05 8.74
N LEU A 86 -12.83 10.83 8.30
CA LEU A 86 -12.47 10.35 6.98
C LEU A 86 -13.64 10.62 6.02
N VAL A 87 -13.37 11.33 4.91
CA VAL A 87 -14.41 11.66 3.91
C VAL A 87 -14.72 10.45 3.02
N GLU A 88 -13.67 9.76 2.59
CA GLU A 88 -13.77 8.58 1.74
C GLU A 88 -12.84 7.48 2.28
N PRO A 89 -13.25 6.20 2.23
CA PRO A 89 -12.40 5.09 2.61
C PRO A 89 -11.13 5.06 1.74
N ALA A 90 -10.02 4.60 2.33
CA ALA A 90 -8.75 4.57 1.63
C ALA A 90 -8.81 3.67 0.39
N LYS A 91 -8.48 4.22 -0.79
CA LYS A 91 -8.50 3.51 -2.07
C LYS A 91 -7.11 3.16 -2.57
N VAL A 92 -6.99 2.04 -3.29
CA VAL A 92 -5.75 1.65 -3.95
C VAL A 92 -5.59 2.52 -5.19
N VAL A 93 -4.60 3.40 -5.17
CA VAL A 93 -4.24 4.21 -6.35
C VAL A 93 -3.19 3.45 -7.14
N LEU A 94 -3.57 3.00 -8.33
CA LEU A 94 -2.61 2.49 -9.31
C LEU A 94 -1.88 3.68 -9.95
N PRO A 95 -0.56 3.59 -10.19
CA PRO A 95 0.16 4.63 -10.90
C PRO A 95 -0.49 4.85 -12.28
N LYS A 96 -0.86 6.09 -12.59
CA LYS A 96 -1.45 6.47 -13.89
C LYS A 96 -0.49 6.29 -15.07
N ASN A 97 0.78 5.96 -14.82
CA ASN A 97 1.75 5.69 -15.88
C ASN A 97 1.43 4.35 -16.57
N SER A 98 0.55 4.44 -17.55
CA SER A 98 0.40 3.50 -18.66
C SER A 98 1.59 3.61 -19.62
N LYS A 99 2.83 3.57 -19.12
CA LYS A 99 3.93 3.30 -20.04
C LYS A 99 3.65 1.89 -20.57
N THR A 100 3.25 1.80 -21.83
CA THR A 100 3.13 0.55 -22.56
C THR A 100 4.38 -0.24 -22.21
N ARG A 101 4.23 -1.41 -21.56
CA ARG A 101 5.39 -2.22 -21.17
C ARG A 101 6.25 -2.36 -22.42
N LEU A 102 7.47 -1.83 -22.36
CA LEU A 102 8.39 -1.85 -23.49
C LEU A 102 8.88 -3.28 -23.61
N PHE A 103 8.16 -4.06 -24.40
CA PHE A 103 8.56 -5.39 -24.78
C PHE A 103 9.53 -5.28 -25.95
N THR A 104 10.64 -6.00 -25.89
CA THR A 104 11.54 -6.13 -27.04
C THR A 104 10.79 -6.84 -28.17
N ARG A 105 11.10 -6.50 -29.43
CA ARG A 105 10.49 -7.17 -30.60
C ARG A 105 10.61 -8.70 -30.53
N LYS A 106 11.73 -9.19 -29.97
CA LYS A 106 11.98 -10.61 -29.69
C LYS A 106 10.98 -11.20 -28.69
N SER A 107 10.70 -10.51 -27.58
CA SER A 107 9.74 -11.01 -26.57
C SER A 107 8.31 -11.09 -27.09
N VAL A 108 7.90 -10.15 -27.96
CA VAL A 108 6.58 -10.19 -28.62
C VAL A 108 6.50 -11.36 -29.60
N ALA A 109 7.53 -11.59 -30.40
CA ALA A 109 7.60 -12.73 -31.34
C ALA A 109 7.60 -14.09 -30.58
N TYR A 110 8.33 -14.17 -29.47
CA TYR A 110 8.38 -15.35 -28.61
C TYR A 110 7.07 -15.60 -27.87
N SER A 111 6.26 -14.58 -27.60
CA SER A 111 4.98 -14.70 -26.90
C SER A 111 3.82 -15.19 -27.80
N SER A 112 4.08 -15.63 -29.04
CA SER A 112 3.05 -16.18 -29.91
C SER A 112 2.38 -17.41 -29.29
N LYS A 113 1.07 -17.62 -29.54
CA LYS A 113 0.26 -18.70 -28.94
C LYS A 113 0.88 -20.10 -29.12
N GLN A 114 1.66 -20.29 -30.18
CA GLN A 114 2.34 -21.55 -30.51
C GLN A 114 3.50 -21.88 -29.54
N MET A 115 4.22 -20.87 -29.04
CA MET A 115 5.34 -21.10 -28.10
C MET A 115 4.85 -21.58 -26.73
N ARG A 116 3.68 -21.10 -26.27
CA ARG A 116 3.08 -21.60 -25.03
C ARG A 116 2.79 -23.09 -25.11
N GLN A 117 2.21 -23.54 -26.23
CA GLN A 117 1.90 -24.95 -26.46
C GLN A 117 3.18 -25.80 -26.51
N GLN A 118 4.21 -25.32 -27.20
CA GLN A 118 5.53 -25.99 -27.23
C GLN A 118 6.16 -26.10 -25.84
N CYS A 119 6.07 -25.06 -25.01
CA CYS A 119 6.59 -25.11 -23.63
C CYS A 119 5.82 -26.12 -22.77
N ILE A 120 4.49 -26.23 -22.94
CA ILE A 120 3.66 -27.22 -22.23
C ILE A 120 4.06 -28.64 -22.65
N GLU A 121 4.21 -28.89 -23.95
CA GLU A 121 4.61 -30.20 -24.48
C GLU A 121 6.02 -30.59 -24.03
N LYS A 122 6.98 -29.64 -24.07
CA LYS A 122 8.33 -29.84 -23.55
C LYS A 122 8.32 -30.18 -22.06
N ALA A 123 7.54 -29.46 -21.26
CA ALA A 123 7.41 -29.73 -19.83
C ALA A 123 6.78 -31.10 -19.56
N ALA A 124 5.76 -31.50 -20.33
CA ALA A 124 5.14 -32.82 -20.23
C ALA A 124 6.14 -33.94 -20.59
N ARG A 125 6.95 -33.74 -21.64
CA ARG A 125 8.02 -34.67 -22.03
C ARG A 125 9.07 -34.80 -20.92
N ARG A 126 9.56 -33.67 -20.37
CA ARG A 126 10.51 -33.66 -19.25
C ARG A 126 9.98 -34.41 -18.03
N LYS A 127 8.70 -34.22 -17.69
CA LYS A 127 8.04 -34.94 -16.59
C LYS A 127 8.10 -36.47 -16.79
N ARG A 128 7.87 -36.96 -18.02
CA ARG A 128 7.94 -38.40 -18.33
C ARG A 128 9.35 -38.95 -18.21
N LEU A 129 10.35 -38.20 -18.69
CA LEU A 129 11.76 -38.61 -18.60
C LEU A 129 12.24 -38.71 -17.16
N ILE A 130 11.91 -37.71 -16.32
CA ILE A 130 12.21 -37.73 -14.88
C ILE A 130 11.51 -38.92 -14.21
N ALA A 131 10.25 -39.21 -14.54
CA ALA A 131 9.54 -40.37 -14.00
C ALA A 131 10.17 -41.71 -14.41
N ALA A 132 10.83 -41.77 -15.57
CA ALA A 132 11.59 -42.92 -16.03
C ALA A 132 13.02 -42.99 -15.46
N GLY A 133 13.41 -42.06 -14.57
CA GLY A 133 14.76 -41.99 -13.99
C GLY A 133 15.84 -41.45 -14.94
N LEU A 134 15.44 -40.92 -16.11
CA LEU A 134 16.33 -40.38 -17.13
C LEU A 134 16.42 -38.86 -16.96
N TYR A 135 17.54 -38.37 -16.42
CA TYR A 135 17.86 -36.95 -16.30
C TYR A 135 18.63 -36.46 -17.54
N ILE A 136 18.08 -36.74 -18.71
CA ILE A 136 18.67 -36.30 -19.98
C ILE A 136 18.12 -34.90 -20.28
N ASP A 137 18.97 -33.88 -20.18
CA ASP A 137 18.67 -32.53 -20.67
C ASP A 137 19.14 -32.41 -22.14
N GLU A 138 18.39 -33.02 -23.07
CA GLU A 138 18.51 -32.78 -24.53
C GLU A 138 18.32 -31.28 -24.92
N PHE A 139 17.99 -30.43 -23.95
CA PHE A 139 17.59 -29.03 -24.12
C PHE A 139 18.70 -28.01 -23.84
N GLU A 140 19.86 -28.39 -23.28
CA GLU A 140 21.00 -27.47 -23.10
C GLU A 140 21.90 -27.37 -24.35
N ALA A 141 21.80 -28.31 -25.30
CA ALA A 141 22.64 -28.33 -26.50
C ALA A 141 22.32 -27.24 -27.54
N VAL A 142 21.32 -26.37 -27.29
CA VAL A 142 20.87 -25.31 -28.23
C VAL A 142 20.78 -23.95 -27.53
N LEU A 143 21.74 -23.64 -26.65
CA LEU A 143 21.97 -22.28 -26.16
C LEU A 143 23.11 -21.60 -26.92
#